data_AF-A0A166RB08-F1
#
_entry.id   AF-A0A166RB08-F1
#
_cell.length_a   1.000
_cell.length_b   1.000
_cell.length_c   1.000
_cell.angle_alpha   90.00
_cell.angle_beta   90.00
_cell.angle_gamma   90.00
#
_symmetry.space_group_name_H-M   'P 1'
#
loop_
_entity.id
_entity.type
_entity.pdbx_description
1 polymer ?
#
loop_
_entity_poly.entity_id
_entity_poly.type
_entity_poly.pdbx_seq_one_letter_code
_entity_poly.pdbx_strand_id
1 'polypeptide(L)'
;MFSSFGDTILVEVGLHAGFEATTEVANDLIIAHGISAAIPLHSDRLESNSVKVILITLKYKHTIEDASLGFYRSSVHNDNSLFSTVKDYLAVEKGWFSPYLFASGRRPIIPRSMKPDVIFCHGPFLSGDYKIGERLLAESASSICLAEAPPPASTPPGEPDQGHHFSLGIPDIPKLTMLTRSRTPSPEPQLAAVPHPPAPRRIVIMVLGLRPHRVGVWTSSQRPSESVMNYILLSGAPAIVVPAKLGAPLLAWDSLTLEEIWKIELPPDGGASPSGQFEGVVKVLFEYLDMCIDWERVVVPSAPASKAPESPPTAPEDLDPKKFVKRALEVLLVAAVRSGASKEVKKEVDKERSGIAMWRIP
;
A
#
# COMPACT_ATOMS: atom_id res chain seq x y z
N MET A 1 27.48 0.82 -3.08
CA MET A 1 26.12 0.21 -3.11
C MET A 1 25.83 -0.13 -4.57
N PHE A 2 25.77 -1.41 -4.94
CA PHE A 2 25.57 -1.82 -6.34
C PHE A 2 24.08 -1.81 -6.68
N SER A 3 23.63 -0.88 -7.53
CA SER A 3 22.29 -0.93 -8.12
C SER A 3 22.21 -2.11 -9.08
N SER A 4 21.32 -3.06 -8.80
CA SER A 4 21.12 -4.20 -9.69
C SER A 4 20.25 -3.77 -10.87
N PHE A 5 20.57 -4.24 -12.08
CA PHE A 5 19.67 -4.13 -13.23
C PHE A 5 18.36 -4.88 -12.90
N GLY A 6 17.35 -4.14 -12.43
CA GLY A 6 16.13 -4.65 -11.83
C GLY A 6 15.41 -3.61 -10.95
N ASP A 7 16.13 -2.63 -10.39
CA ASP A 7 15.57 -1.65 -9.44
C ASP A 7 14.72 -0.53 -10.09
N THR A 8 14.37 -0.62 -11.37
CA THR A 8 13.68 0.44 -12.10
C THR A 8 12.23 0.09 -12.43
N ILE A 9 11.31 0.96 -12.00
CA ILE A 9 9.99 1.06 -12.60
C ILE A 9 10.03 2.13 -13.70
N LEU A 10 9.29 1.91 -14.78
CA LEU A 10 8.95 2.95 -15.75
C LEU A 10 7.51 3.36 -15.50
N VAL A 11 7.24 4.66 -15.48
CA VAL A 11 5.92 5.22 -15.18
C VAL A 11 5.50 6.10 -16.33
N GLU A 12 4.36 5.79 -16.94
CA GLU A 12 3.69 6.60 -17.94
C GLU A 12 2.37 7.09 -17.34
N VAL A 13 2.25 8.41 -17.15
CA VAL A 13 1.05 9.02 -16.56
C VAL A 13 0.10 9.42 -17.69
N GLY A 14 -1.08 8.82 -17.72
CA GLY A 14 -2.15 9.17 -18.64
C GLY A 14 -2.77 10.52 -18.27
N LEU A 15 -2.89 11.42 -19.25
CA LEU A 15 -3.39 12.78 -19.07
C LEU A 15 -4.90 12.76 -18.76
N HIS A 16 -5.32 13.21 -17.57
CA HIS A 16 -6.74 13.39 -17.20
C HIS A 16 -6.95 14.80 -16.65
N ALA A 17 -7.90 15.54 -17.26
CA ALA A 17 -8.20 16.91 -16.87
C ALA A 17 -9.04 16.96 -15.58
N GLY A 18 -8.66 17.82 -14.63
CA GLY A 18 -9.43 18.07 -13.40
C GLY A 18 -8.98 17.29 -12.16
N PHE A 19 -8.01 16.36 -12.26
CA PHE A 19 -7.58 15.53 -11.13
C PHE A 19 -6.81 16.29 -10.02
N GLU A 20 -6.14 17.41 -10.34
CA GLU A 20 -5.19 18.10 -9.44
C GLU A 20 -5.76 19.36 -8.74
N ALA A 21 -7.08 19.57 -8.76
CA ALA A 21 -7.67 20.87 -8.40
C ALA A 21 -7.94 21.12 -6.89
N THR A 22 -7.69 20.15 -5.99
CA THR A 22 -8.17 20.21 -4.58
C THR A 22 -7.17 19.76 -3.52
N THR A 23 -5.93 19.47 -3.89
CA THR A 23 -5.02 18.61 -3.11
C THR A 23 -4.38 19.33 -1.90
N GLU A 24 -3.77 20.49 -2.10
CA GLU A 24 -3.01 21.22 -1.07
C GLU A 24 -3.91 21.75 0.06
N VAL A 25 -5.04 22.36 -0.30
CA VAL A 25 -6.02 22.94 0.65
C VAL A 25 -6.64 21.89 1.56
N ALA A 26 -6.75 20.63 1.12
CA ALA A 26 -7.30 19.56 1.94
C ALA A 26 -6.35 19.15 3.08
N ASN A 27 -5.04 19.06 2.79
CA ASN A 27 -4.03 18.68 3.76
C ASN A 27 -3.93 19.73 4.89
N ASP A 28 -3.91 21.02 4.55
CA ASP A 28 -3.88 22.12 5.52
C ASP A 28 -5.12 22.13 6.44
N LEU A 29 -6.31 21.84 5.90
CA LEU A 29 -7.54 21.77 6.70
C LEU A 29 -7.56 20.57 7.66
N ILE A 30 -7.06 19.40 7.24
CA ILE A 30 -6.90 18.23 8.13
C ILE A 30 -5.96 18.56 9.29
N ILE A 31 -4.89 19.32 9.03
CA ILE A 31 -3.93 19.76 10.05
C ILE A 31 -4.54 20.81 10.99
N ALA A 32 -5.33 21.75 10.47
CA ALA A 32 -5.91 22.84 11.25
C ALA A 32 -7.11 22.46 12.13
N HIS A 33 -7.97 21.54 11.66
CA HIS A 33 -9.27 21.26 12.27
C HIS A 33 -9.56 19.77 12.56
N GLY A 34 -8.65 18.85 12.19
CA GLY A 34 -8.85 17.41 12.33
C GLY A 34 -9.78 16.81 11.27
N ILE A 35 -9.73 15.47 11.10
CA ILE A 35 -10.42 14.78 10.00
C ILE A 35 -11.93 15.06 9.96
N SER A 36 -12.62 15.01 11.10
CA SER A 36 -14.08 15.13 11.19
C SER A 36 -14.61 16.49 10.73
N ALA A 37 -13.86 17.57 10.99
CA ALA A 37 -14.22 18.92 10.55
C ALA A 37 -13.68 19.24 9.14
N ALA A 38 -12.51 18.70 8.76
CA ALA A 38 -11.89 18.93 7.45
C ALA A 38 -12.57 18.16 6.31
N ILE A 39 -13.00 16.92 6.59
CA ILE A 39 -13.67 16.02 5.67
C ILE A 39 -14.83 15.31 6.41
N PRO A 40 -16.01 15.97 6.50
CA PRO A 40 -17.22 15.31 6.96
C PRO A 40 -17.52 14.04 6.15
N LEU A 41 -18.03 13.00 6.80
CA LEU A 41 -18.39 11.73 6.13
C LEU A 41 -19.34 11.94 4.94
N HIS A 42 -20.18 12.98 4.98
CA HIS A 42 -21.13 13.26 3.91
C HIS A 42 -20.62 14.20 2.81
N SER A 43 -19.36 14.66 2.89
CA SER A 43 -18.79 15.68 2.00
C SER A 43 -18.75 15.29 0.53
N ASP A 44 -19.22 16.17 -0.35
CA ASP A 44 -19.12 16.09 -1.82
C ASP A 44 -17.67 15.88 -2.31
N ARG A 45 -16.67 16.27 -1.49
CA ARG A 45 -15.24 16.04 -1.78
C ARG A 45 -14.86 14.56 -1.88
N LEU A 46 -15.66 13.66 -1.29
CA LEU A 46 -15.47 12.21 -1.36
C LEU A 46 -16.05 11.59 -2.65
N GLU A 47 -16.70 12.40 -3.49
CA GLU A 47 -17.19 11.96 -4.79
C GLU A 47 -16.06 11.95 -5.83
N SER A 48 -15.84 10.78 -6.44
CA SER A 48 -14.78 10.60 -7.43
C SER A 48 -15.23 11.04 -8.82
N ASN A 49 -15.13 12.34 -9.06
CA ASN A 49 -15.51 12.99 -10.32
C ASN A 49 -14.50 12.80 -11.47
N SER A 50 -13.26 12.42 -11.15
CA SER A 50 -12.24 12.03 -12.14
C SER A 50 -11.38 10.88 -11.63
N VAL A 51 -10.68 10.21 -12.54
CA VAL A 51 -9.62 9.25 -12.22
C VAL A 51 -8.25 9.72 -12.72
N LYS A 52 -7.16 9.12 -12.24
CA LYS A 52 -5.82 9.24 -12.82
C LYS A 52 -5.31 7.86 -13.18
N VAL A 53 -5.03 7.63 -14.46
CA VAL A 53 -4.56 6.33 -14.97
C VAL A 53 -3.05 6.38 -15.12
N ILE A 54 -2.36 5.49 -14.39
CA ILE A 54 -0.91 5.41 -14.32
C ILE A 54 -0.50 4.04 -14.83
N LEU A 55 0.17 3.99 -15.97
CA LEU A 55 0.74 2.76 -16.50
C LEU A 55 2.12 2.56 -15.85
N ILE A 56 2.26 1.53 -15.01
CA ILE A 56 3.55 1.20 -14.39
C ILE A 56 4.09 -0.09 -14.99
N THR A 57 5.32 -0.01 -15.48
CA THR A 57 6.15 -1.16 -15.87
C THR A 57 7.17 -1.45 -14.77
N LEU A 58 6.98 -2.56 -14.05
CA LEU A 58 7.92 -3.08 -13.06
C LEU A 58 8.82 -4.13 -13.71
N LYS A 59 10.13 -3.92 -13.72
CA LYS A 59 11.09 -4.92 -14.18
C LYS A 59 11.41 -5.92 -13.06
N TYR A 60 11.55 -7.20 -13.40
CA TYR A 60 11.88 -8.26 -12.46
C TYR A 60 12.67 -9.38 -13.13
N LYS A 61 13.44 -10.17 -12.37
CA LYS A 61 14.14 -11.34 -12.93
C LYS A 61 13.10 -12.41 -13.30
N HIS A 62 13.22 -13.03 -14.47
CA HIS A 62 12.25 -14.02 -14.94
C HIS A 62 12.41 -15.40 -14.23
N THR A 63 12.25 -15.41 -12.91
CA THR A 63 12.03 -16.59 -12.08
C THR A 63 10.58 -16.55 -11.59
N ILE A 64 9.81 -17.61 -11.84
CA ILE A 64 8.48 -17.74 -11.25
C ILE A 64 8.66 -18.31 -9.85
N GLU A 65 8.29 -17.52 -8.85
CA GLU A 65 8.47 -17.83 -7.44
C GLU A 65 7.12 -17.80 -6.72
N ASP A 66 6.96 -18.63 -5.69
CA ASP A 66 5.72 -18.68 -4.91
C ASP A 66 5.60 -17.44 -4.03
N ALA A 67 4.43 -16.78 -4.09
CA ALA A 67 4.14 -15.68 -3.21
C ALA A 67 3.97 -16.20 -1.77
N SER A 68 4.77 -15.67 -0.85
CA SER A 68 4.67 -15.91 0.60
C SER A 68 3.46 -15.18 1.15
N LEU A 69 2.29 -15.76 0.92
CA LEU A 69 1.00 -15.24 1.34
C LEU A 69 0.70 -15.57 2.81
N GLY A 70 0.15 -14.58 3.50
CA GLY A 70 -0.51 -14.75 4.79
C GLY A 70 -1.96 -14.27 4.70
N PHE A 71 -2.77 -14.71 5.66
CA PHE A 71 -4.21 -14.58 5.64
C PHE A 71 -4.71 -14.14 7.01
N TYR A 72 -5.61 -13.18 7.04
CA TYR A 72 -6.19 -12.61 8.25
C TYR A 72 -7.71 -12.70 8.21
N ARG A 73 -8.33 -12.94 9.37
CA ARG A 73 -9.78 -12.93 9.59
C ARG A 73 -10.05 -12.22 10.93
N SER A 74 -10.97 -11.28 10.91
CA SER A 74 -11.31 -10.37 12.01
C SER A 74 -12.21 -11.00 13.06
N SER A 75 -12.21 -10.41 14.26
CA SER A 75 -13.17 -10.75 15.33
C SER A 75 -14.63 -10.38 15.03
N VAL A 76 -14.90 -9.76 13.88
CA VAL A 76 -16.27 -9.46 13.39
C VAL A 76 -17.05 -10.74 13.07
N HIS A 77 -16.36 -11.82 12.69
CA HIS A 77 -17.01 -13.10 12.42
C HIS A 77 -17.26 -13.88 13.69
N ASN A 78 -18.42 -14.55 13.78
CA ASN A 78 -18.73 -15.46 14.88
C ASN A 78 -17.83 -16.71 14.90
N ASP A 79 -17.14 -17.01 13.80
CA ASP A 79 -16.21 -18.12 13.66
C ASP A 79 -14.76 -17.65 13.43
N ASN A 80 -13.87 -18.03 14.35
CA ASN A 80 -12.42 -17.82 14.23
C ASN A 80 -11.76 -18.74 13.17
N SER A 81 -12.56 -19.43 12.34
CA SER A 81 -12.06 -20.36 11.32
C SER A 81 -11.72 -19.60 10.04
N LEU A 82 -10.46 -19.68 9.60
CA LEU A 82 -10.10 -19.26 8.25
C LEU A 82 -10.75 -20.14 7.16
N PHE A 83 -11.27 -21.31 7.50
CA PHE A 83 -11.80 -22.30 6.56
C PHE A 83 -13.31 -22.42 6.64
N SER A 84 -13.95 -22.34 5.48
CA SER A 84 -15.38 -22.63 5.29
C SER A 84 -15.66 -24.13 5.21
N THR A 85 -16.81 -24.55 5.76
CA THR A 85 -17.36 -25.90 5.60
C THR A 85 -17.79 -26.09 4.15
N VAL A 86 -16.92 -26.72 3.36
CA VAL A 86 -16.94 -26.66 1.89
C VAL A 86 -18.26 -27.14 1.28
N LYS A 87 -18.89 -26.29 0.45
CA LYS A 87 -19.92 -26.70 -0.51
C LYS A 87 -19.53 -26.51 -1.97
N ASP A 88 -18.60 -25.61 -2.29
CA ASP A 88 -18.27 -25.27 -3.68
C ASP A 88 -16.78 -25.41 -3.98
N TYR A 89 -16.40 -26.52 -4.60
CA TYR A 89 -15.00 -26.89 -4.84
C TYR A 89 -14.38 -26.12 -6.03
N LEU A 90 -15.14 -25.30 -6.75
CA LEU A 90 -14.66 -24.56 -7.94
C LEU A 90 -14.57 -23.04 -7.73
N ALA A 91 -15.16 -22.51 -6.66
CA ALA A 91 -15.08 -21.11 -6.29
C ALA A 91 -13.74 -20.79 -5.60
N VAL A 92 -12.66 -20.71 -6.38
CA VAL A 92 -11.59 -19.76 -6.05
C VAL A 92 -12.22 -18.39 -6.27
N GLU A 93 -12.52 -17.65 -5.19
CA GLU A 93 -12.71 -16.20 -5.30
C GLU A 93 -11.48 -15.66 -6.01
N LYS A 94 -11.68 -15.09 -7.21
CA LYS A 94 -10.59 -14.66 -8.10
C LYS A 94 -10.04 -13.34 -7.57
N GLY A 95 -9.44 -13.42 -6.38
CA GLY A 95 -9.05 -12.29 -5.56
C GLY A 95 -8.31 -11.26 -6.39
N TRP A 96 -8.77 -10.03 -6.30
CA TRP A 96 -8.39 -8.92 -7.16
C TRP A 96 -6.90 -8.53 -7.11
N PHE A 97 -6.16 -9.08 -6.16
CA PHE A 97 -4.71 -8.97 -6.04
C PHE A 97 -3.93 -10.00 -6.87
N SER A 98 -4.56 -11.12 -7.24
CA SER A 98 -4.01 -12.14 -8.14
C SER A 98 -3.40 -11.55 -9.42
N PRO A 99 -4.02 -10.57 -10.13
CA PRO A 99 -3.45 -9.95 -11.32
C PRO A 99 -2.10 -9.26 -11.09
N TYR A 100 -1.91 -8.60 -9.94
CA TYR A 100 -0.65 -7.92 -9.63
C TYR A 100 0.49 -8.93 -9.39
N LEU A 101 0.25 -9.97 -8.58
CA LEU A 101 1.25 -11.03 -8.37
C LEU A 101 1.55 -11.76 -9.67
N PHE A 102 0.50 -12.15 -10.41
CA PHE A 102 0.62 -12.82 -11.70
C PHE A 102 1.45 -12.00 -12.69
N ALA A 103 1.14 -10.71 -12.86
CA ALA A 103 1.89 -9.81 -13.74
C ALA A 103 3.36 -9.68 -13.32
N SER A 104 3.63 -9.64 -12.01
CA SER A 104 4.98 -9.59 -11.41
C SER A 104 5.67 -10.94 -11.23
N GLY A 105 5.20 -12.01 -11.90
CA GLY A 105 5.83 -13.33 -11.90
C GLY A 105 5.73 -14.11 -10.60
N ARG A 106 4.97 -13.61 -9.61
CA ARG A 106 4.75 -14.25 -8.33
C ARG A 106 3.51 -15.12 -8.41
N ARG A 107 3.60 -16.39 -8.01
CA ARG A 107 2.48 -17.34 -8.06
C ARG A 107 1.68 -17.26 -6.76
N PRO A 108 0.43 -16.72 -6.75
CA PRO A 108 -0.42 -16.80 -5.58
C PRO A 108 -0.93 -18.23 -5.38
N ILE A 109 -0.80 -18.77 -4.16
CA ILE A 109 -1.40 -20.03 -3.75
C ILE A 109 -2.41 -19.73 -2.64
N ILE A 110 -3.69 -19.64 -3.00
CA ILE A 110 -4.80 -19.35 -2.08
C ILE A 110 -5.67 -20.62 -1.97
N PRO A 111 -5.81 -21.23 -0.77
CA PRO A 111 -6.65 -22.41 -0.59
C PRO A 111 -8.13 -22.10 -0.82
N ARG A 112 -8.82 -22.91 -1.63
CA ARG A 112 -10.25 -22.75 -1.98
C ARG A 112 -11.21 -22.72 -0.80
N SER A 113 -10.87 -23.38 0.30
CA SER A 113 -11.70 -23.38 1.51
C SER A 113 -11.59 -22.07 2.30
N MET A 114 -10.61 -21.21 2.00
CA MET A 114 -10.24 -20.10 2.84
C MET A 114 -11.12 -18.86 2.61
N LYS A 115 -11.56 -18.21 3.70
CA LYS A 115 -12.32 -16.96 3.68
C LYS A 115 -11.63 -15.89 4.54
N PRO A 116 -10.53 -15.30 4.02
CA PRO A 116 -9.84 -14.20 4.68
C PRO A 116 -10.59 -12.88 4.48
N ASP A 117 -10.46 -11.98 5.43
CA ASP A 117 -10.88 -10.59 5.28
C ASP A 117 -9.75 -9.74 4.70
N VAL A 118 -8.51 -10.01 5.10
CA VAL A 118 -7.32 -9.39 4.51
C VAL A 118 -6.35 -10.49 4.14
N ILE A 119 -5.76 -10.37 2.96
CA ILE A 119 -4.67 -11.22 2.52
C ILE A 119 -3.44 -10.32 2.36
N PHE A 120 -2.26 -10.85 2.62
CA PHE A 120 -1.03 -10.10 2.61
C PHE A 120 0.16 -10.91 2.08
N CYS A 121 1.20 -10.23 1.64
CA CYS A 121 2.37 -10.82 1.00
C CYS A 121 3.65 -10.34 1.71
N HIS A 122 4.45 -11.30 2.18
CA HIS A 122 5.79 -11.05 2.74
C HIS A 122 6.92 -11.24 1.73
N GLY A 123 6.64 -11.75 0.52
CA GLY A 123 7.67 -11.92 -0.51
C GLY A 123 7.24 -12.84 -1.65
N PRO A 124 8.12 -13.09 -2.63
CA PRO A 124 9.44 -12.47 -2.76
C PRO A 124 9.35 -10.96 -3.01
N PHE A 125 10.35 -10.24 -2.50
CA PHE A 125 10.46 -8.79 -2.63
C PHE A 125 11.03 -8.43 -4.01
N LEU A 126 10.31 -7.64 -4.79
CA LEU A 126 10.88 -6.97 -5.95
C LEU A 126 11.24 -5.53 -5.54
N SER A 127 12.41 -5.05 -5.94
CA SER A 127 12.91 -3.74 -5.51
C SER A 127 12.03 -2.56 -5.99
N GLY A 128 11.30 -2.75 -7.10
CA GLY A 128 10.30 -1.78 -7.56
C GLY A 128 8.96 -1.81 -6.81
N ASP A 129 8.70 -2.77 -5.91
CA ASP A 129 7.44 -2.83 -5.13
C ASP A 129 7.28 -1.59 -4.24
N TYR A 130 8.37 -1.15 -3.61
CA TYR A 130 8.43 0.11 -2.86
C TYR A 130 8.13 1.32 -3.76
N LYS A 131 8.76 1.38 -4.93
CA LYS A 131 8.62 2.49 -5.89
C LYS A 131 7.20 2.60 -6.45
N ILE A 132 6.47 1.49 -6.54
CA ILE A 132 5.04 1.50 -6.88
C ILE A 132 4.28 2.22 -5.77
N GLY A 133 4.42 1.81 -4.51
CA GLY A 133 3.74 2.46 -3.38
C GLY A 133 4.09 3.94 -3.24
N GLU A 134 5.36 4.30 -3.37
CA GLU A 134 5.83 5.69 -3.39
C GLU A 134 5.20 6.50 -4.54
N ARG A 135 5.14 5.93 -5.76
CA ARG A 135 4.56 6.63 -6.91
C ARG A 135 3.05 6.77 -6.79
N LEU A 136 2.35 5.76 -6.32
CA LEU A 136 0.90 5.83 -6.10
C LEU A 136 0.56 6.89 -5.06
N LEU A 137 1.34 6.99 -3.97
CA LEU A 137 1.20 8.07 -2.98
C LEU A 137 1.48 9.45 -3.59
N ALA A 138 2.58 9.60 -4.33
CA ALA A 138 2.96 10.88 -4.95
C ALA A 138 1.96 11.37 -6.03
N GLU A 139 1.18 10.46 -6.61
CA GLU A 139 0.16 10.76 -7.62
C GLU A 139 -1.27 10.80 -7.06
N SER A 140 -1.45 10.61 -5.75
CA SER A 140 -2.76 10.63 -5.09
C SER A 140 -3.33 12.05 -4.98
N ALA A 141 -4.63 12.21 -5.17
CA ALA A 141 -5.31 13.52 -5.12
C ALA A 141 -5.40 14.11 -3.71
N SER A 142 -5.32 13.30 -2.64
CA SER A 142 -5.23 13.80 -1.27
C SER A 142 -4.56 12.76 -0.37
N SER A 143 -3.96 13.20 0.74
CA SER A 143 -3.22 12.31 1.64
C SER A 143 -3.42 12.64 3.12
N ILE A 144 -3.85 11.65 3.89
CA ILE A 144 -3.94 11.72 5.35
C ILE A 144 -2.64 11.13 5.91
N CYS A 145 -1.64 11.99 6.11
CA CYS A 145 -0.32 11.59 6.59
C CYS A 145 -0.24 11.58 8.13
N LEU A 146 -0.17 10.38 8.72
CA LEU A 146 -0.08 10.13 10.16
C LEU A 146 1.31 9.64 10.58
N ALA A 147 2.30 9.86 9.73
CA ALA A 147 3.69 9.48 9.92
C ALA A 147 4.59 10.63 9.50
N GLU A 148 5.72 10.80 10.19
CA GLU A 148 6.74 11.76 9.80
C GLU A 148 7.23 11.50 8.37
N ALA A 149 7.44 12.58 7.61
CA ALA A 149 7.97 12.50 6.26
C ALA A 149 9.43 12.00 6.31
N PRO A 150 9.89 11.20 5.30
CA PRO A 150 11.29 10.85 5.21
C PRO A 150 12.13 12.12 5.12
N PRO A 151 13.30 12.18 5.79
CA PRO A 151 14.20 13.32 5.66
C PRO A 151 14.55 13.49 4.17
N PRO A 152 14.61 14.73 3.66
CA PRO A 152 14.95 14.97 2.26
C PRO A 152 16.29 14.29 1.97
N ALA A 153 16.33 13.49 0.90
CA ALA A 153 17.51 12.72 0.54
C ALA A 153 18.70 13.67 0.45
N SER A 154 19.63 13.54 1.40
CA SER A 154 20.82 14.36 1.46
C SER A 154 21.57 14.17 0.14
N THR A 155 21.65 15.24 -0.66
CA THR A 155 22.49 15.24 -1.87
C THR A 155 23.87 14.75 -1.42
N PRO A 156 24.41 13.65 -1.99
CA PRO A 156 25.74 13.20 -1.60
C PRO A 156 26.69 14.38 -1.86
N PRO A 157 27.56 14.75 -0.90
CA PRO A 157 28.59 15.74 -1.15
C PRO A 157 29.33 15.31 -2.40
N GLY A 158 29.42 16.18 -3.40
CA GLY A 158 30.10 15.85 -4.64
C GLY A 158 31.53 15.43 -4.34
N GLU A 159 31.81 14.13 -4.47
CA GLU A 159 33.17 13.63 -4.31
C GLU A 159 34.04 14.33 -5.37
N PRO A 160 35.19 14.92 -4.98
CA PRO A 160 36.07 15.55 -5.95
C PRO A 160 36.56 14.50 -6.94
N ASP A 161 36.51 14.86 -8.22
CA ASP A 161 36.84 14.03 -9.39
C ASP A 161 38.25 13.42 -9.28
N GLN A 162 38.36 12.23 -8.69
CA GLN A 162 39.60 11.45 -8.64
C GLN A 162 39.74 10.70 -9.96
N GLY A 163 40.43 11.35 -10.90
CA GLY A 163 40.64 10.85 -12.26
C GLY A 163 41.08 9.39 -12.31
N HIS A 164 40.29 8.58 -13.03
CA HIS A 164 40.55 7.16 -13.24
C HIS A 164 41.81 6.93 -14.09
N HIS A 165 42.97 6.88 -13.44
CA HIS A 165 44.16 6.27 -14.02
C HIS A 165 43.99 4.74 -14.08
N PHE A 166 43.56 4.24 -15.23
CA PHE A 166 43.60 2.81 -15.55
C PHE A 166 45.05 2.31 -15.56
N SER A 167 45.50 1.72 -14.46
CA SER A 167 46.71 0.89 -14.43
C SER A 167 46.31 -0.57 -14.37
N LEU A 168 46.48 -1.28 -15.48
CA LEU A 168 46.30 -2.73 -15.57
C LEU A 168 47.48 -3.45 -14.93
N GLY A 169 47.51 -3.46 -13.59
CA GLY A 169 48.42 -4.30 -12.82
C GLY A 169 47.97 -5.77 -12.86
N ILE A 170 48.72 -6.61 -13.57
CA ILE A 170 48.55 -8.06 -13.52
C ILE A 170 49.02 -8.54 -12.12
N PRO A 171 48.18 -9.18 -11.30
CA PRO A 171 48.64 -9.74 -10.04
C PRO A 171 49.52 -10.98 -10.29
N ASP A 172 50.64 -11.03 -9.57
CA ASP A 172 51.63 -12.11 -9.66
C ASP A 172 51.01 -13.48 -9.33
N ILE A 173 51.37 -14.50 -10.12
CA ILE A 173 50.85 -15.86 -9.95
C ILE A 173 51.53 -16.51 -8.73
N PRO A 174 50.79 -16.90 -7.67
CA PRO A 174 51.41 -17.53 -6.51
C PRO A 174 51.91 -18.93 -6.86
N LYS A 175 53.20 -19.19 -6.57
CA LYS A 175 53.82 -20.51 -6.73
C LYS A 175 53.15 -21.52 -5.79
N LEU A 176 52.63 -22.61 -6.37
CA LEU A 176 52.09 -23.75 -5.63
C LEU A 176 53.18 -24.41 -4.76
N THR A 177 53.14 -24.16 -3.46
CA THR A 177 53.91 -24.90 -2.45
C THR A 177 52.99 -25.51 -1.41
N MET A 178 52.96 -26.85 -1.37
CA MET A 178 52.57 -27.75 -0.28
C MET A 178 51.46 -27.25 0.68
N LEU A 179 50.24 -27.76 0.46
CA LEU A 179 49.08 -27.56 1.34
C LEU A 179 49.28 -28.23 2.73
N THR A 180 49.84 -27.50 3.69
CA THR A 180 49.78 -27.87 5.10
C THR A 180 48.37 -27.59 5.64
N ARG A 181 47.58 -28.64 5.90
CA ARG A 181 46.21 -28.52 6.46
C ARG A 181 46.25 -27.96 7.89
N SER A 182 46.18 -26.64 8.02
CA SER A 182 45.81 -26.00 9.29
C SER A 182 44.33 -26.29 9.58
N ARG A 183 44.05 -26.92 10.72
CA ARG A 183 42.69 -27.08 11.27
C ARG A 183 42.36 -25.88 12.16
N THR A 184 42.02 -24.75 11.56
CA THR A 184 41.28 -23.72 12.30
C THR A 184 39.85 -24.22 12.53
N PRO A 185 39.29 -24.12 13.75
CA PRO A 185 37.89 -24.47 13.98
C PRO A 185 37.00 -23.59 13.09
N SER A 186 35.92 -24.18 12.55
CA SER A 186 34.95 -23.41 11.78
C SER A 186 34.36 -22.32 12.67
N PRO A 187 34.28 -21.05 12.21
CA PRO A 187 33.57 -20.02 12.96
C PRO A 187 32.12 -20.47 13.16
N GLU A 188 31.56 -20.17 14.33
CA GLU A 188 30.13 -20.37 14.58
C GLU A 188 29.33 -19.60 13.52
N PRO A 189 28.24 -20.18 12.99
CA PRO A 189 27.40 -19.51 12.02
C PRO A 189 26.68 -18.33 12.69
N GLN A 190 27.31 -17.16 12.65
CA GLN A 190 26.63 -15.90 12.94
C GLN A 190 25.44 -15.82 11.97
N LEU A 191 24.23 -15.83 12.53
CA LEU A 191 23.00 -15.54 11.80
C LEU A 191 23.24 -14.25 11.00
N ALA A 192 23.23 -14.37 9.67
CA ALA A 192 23.52 -13.25 8.79
C ALA A 192 22.60 -12.10 9.17
N ALA A 193 23.19 -10.97 9.61
CA ALA A 193 22.43 -9.82 10.07
C ALA A 193 21.51 -9.38 8.92
N VAL A 194 20.20 -9.61 9.09
CA VAL A 194 19.21 -9.28 8.07
C VAL A 194 19.33 -7.78 7.82
N PRO A 195 19.60 -7.34 6.57
CA PRO A 195 19.80 -5.94 6.29
C PRO A 195 18.55 -5.17 6.73
N HIS A 196 18.75 -4.21 7.64
CA HIS A 196 17.64 -3.46 8.20
C HIS A 196 16.83 -2.80 7.07
N PRO A 197 15.50 -3.00 7.01
CA PRO A 197 14.68 -2.42 5.95
C PRO A 197 14.79 -0.88 6.01
N PRO A 198 14.76 -0.20 4.84
CA PRO A 198 14.81 1.26 4.77
C PRO A 198 13.86 1.93 5.76
N ALA A 199 14.34 3.03 6.36
CA ALA A 199 13.58 3.84 7.31
C ALA A 199 13.43 5.26 6.78
N PRO A 200 12.30 5.96 7.07
CA PRO A 200 11.21 5.58 7.99
C PRO A 200 10.07 4.73 7.39
N ARG A 201 10.07 3.41 7.65
CA ARG A 201 9.02 2.47 7.24
C ARG A 201 7.61 3.00 7.49
N ARG A 202 6.79 3.05 6.44
CA ARG A 202 5.37 3.44 6.45
C ARG A 202 4.52 2.44 5.66
N ILE A 203 3.21 2.48 5.85
CA ILE A 203 2.22 1.81 5.00
C ILE A 203 1.33 2.90 4.41
N VAL A 204 1.15 2.85 3.09
CA VAL A 204 0.15 3.64 2.36
C VAL A 204 -1.07 2.76 2.14
N ILE A 205 -2.24 3.22 2.56
CA ILE A 205 -3.53 2.54 2.41
C ILE A 205 -4.38 3.39 1.45
N MET A 206 -4.91 2.79 0.39
CA MET A 206 -5.67 3.53 -0.63
C MET A 206 -6.69 2.65 -1.35
N VAL A 207 -7.72 3.29 -1.91
CA VAL A 207 -8.58 2.66 -2.92
C VAL A 207 -7.83 2.64 -4.25
N LEU A 208 -7.58 1.44 -4.78
CA LEU A 208 -6.88 1.28 -6.05
C LEU A 208 -7.77 0.57 -7.07
N GLY A 209 -7.96 1.22 -8.21
CA GLY A 209 -8.44 0.58 -9.43
C GLY A 209 -7.31 -0.11 -10.19
N LEU A 210 -7.55 -1.32 -10.70
CA LEU A 210 -6.63 -2.01 -11.62
C LEU A 210 -7.26 -2.22 -12.98
N ARG A 211 -6.42 -2.30 -14.01
CA ARG A 211 -6.80 -2.67 -15.38
C ARG A 211 -5.59 -3.29 -16.10
N PRO A 212 -5.80 -4.30 -16.97
CA PRO A 212 -4.71 -4.92 -17.72
C PRO A 212 -4.06 -3.93 -18.68
N HIS A 213 -2.82 -4.20 -19.10
CA HIS A 213 -2.13 -3.37 -20.10
C HIS A 213 -2.90 -3.29 -21.42
N ARG A 214 -3.49 -4.40 -21.90
CA ARG A 214 -4.45 -4.42 -23.01
C ARG A 214 -5.84 -4.76 -22.49
N VAL A 215 -6.83 -3.96 -22.88
CA VAL A 215 -8.25 -4.08 -22.46
C VAL A 215 -8.73 -5.53 -22.53
N GLY A 216 -9.28 -6.03 -21.41
CA GLY A 216 -9.80 -7.41 -21.27
C GLY A 216 -8.76 -8.53 -21.20
N VAL A 217 -7.48 -8.29 -21.53
CA VAL A 217 -6.46 -9.34 -21.66
C VAL A 217 -5.46 -9.27 -20.50
N TRP A 218 -5.82 -9.83 -19.36
CA TRP A 218 -4.99 -9.82 -18.16
C TRP A 218 -3.61 -10.46 -18.32
N THR A 219 -3.49 -11.49 -19.17
CA THR A 219 -2.19 -12.09 -19.54
C THR A 219 -1.24 -11.14 -20.27
N SER A 220 -1.75 -10.07 -20.91
CA SER A 220 -0.90 -9.05 -21.55
C SER A 220 -0.11 -8.18 -20.56
N SER A 221 -0.47 -8.25 -19.28
CA SER A 221 0.19 -7.53 -18.18
C SER A 221 1.45 -8.24 -17.70
N GLN A 222 1.56 -9.55 -17.97
CA GLN A 222 2.78 -10.32 -17.75
C GLN A 222 3.58 -10.37 -19.05
N ARG A 223 4.81 -9.86 -19.02
CA ARG A 223 5.78 -9.94 -20.12
C ARG A 223 7.07 -10.60 -19.60
N PRO A 224 7.94 -11.13 -20.48
CA PRO A 224 9.23 -11.67 -20.06
C PRO A 224 10.04 -10.61 -19.29
N SER A 225 10.34 -10.89 -18.02
CA SER A 225 11.04 -9.97 -17.08
C SER A 225 10.35 -8.64 -16.77
N GLU A 226 9.07 -8.44 -17.15
CA GLU A 226 8.36 -7.17 -16.97
C GLU A 226 6.87 -7.34 -16.62
N SER A 227 6.40 -6.58 -15.65
CA SER A 227 5.01 -6.48 -15.23
C SER A 227 4.47 -5.12 -15.66
N VAL A 228 3.54 -5.09 -16.61
CA VAL A 228 2.99 -3.85 -17.19
C VAL A 228 1.51 -3.77 -16.84
N MET A 229 1.08 -2.83 -16.01
CA MET A 229 -0.31 -2.76 -15.56
C MET A 229 -0.77 -1.31 -15.37
N ASN A 230 -2.06 -1.06 -15.61
CA ASN A 230 -2.69 0.22 -15.33
C ASN A 230 -3.18 0.25 -13.88
N TYR A 231 -2.69 1.23 -13.13
CA TYR A 231 -3.09 1.60 -11.78
C TYR A 231 -3.98 2.84 -11.89
N ILE A 232 -5.09 2.87 -11.16
CA ILE A 232 -6.12 3.91 -11.31
C ILE A 232 -6.41 4.49 -9.93
N LEU A 233 -6.04 5.74 -9.75
CA LEU A 233 -6.32 6.51 -8.54
C LEU A 233 -7.63 7.28 -8.73
N LEU A 234 -8.40 7.44 -7.66
CA LEU A 234 -9.72 8.06 -7.68
C LEU A 234 -9.65 9.43 -7.00
N SER A 235 -10.16 10.49 -7.65
CA SER A 235 -9.94 11.87 -7.14
C SER A 235 -10.55 12.14 -5.76
N GLY A 236 -11.63 11.43 -5.41
CA GLY A 236 -12.32 11.59 -4.12
C GLY A 236 -11.80 10.67 -3.01
N ALA A 237 -10.86 9.76 -3.29
CA ALA A 237 -10.34 8.81 -2.31
C ALA A 237 -8.95 9.26 -1.80
N PRO A 238 -8.81 9.56 -0.49
CA PRO A 238 -7.50 9.91 0.08
C PRO A 238 -6.60 8.68 0.21
N ALA A 239 -5.29 8.88 0.12
CA ALA A 239 -4.30 7.90 0.58
C ALA A 239 -3.99 8.12 2.07
N ILE A 240 -4.12 7.11 2.92
CA ILE A 240 -3.73 7.19 4.33
C ILE A 240 -2.29 6.70 4.47
N VAL A 241 -1.43 7.44 5.16
CA VAL A 241 -0.04 7.03 5.43
C VAL A 241 0.16 6.85 6.92
N VAL A 242 0.53 5.64 7.36
CA VAL A 242 0.75 5.28 8.77
C VAL A 242 2.16 4.71 8.97
N PRO A 243 2.79 4.86 10.15
CA PRO A 243 4.10 4.28 10.43
C PRO A 243 4.00 2.75 10.57
N ALA A 244 5.00 2.02 10.07
CA ALA A 244 4.96 0.56 10.00
C ALA A 244 5.89 -0.12 11.03
N LYS A 245 5.35 -1.12 11.74
CA LYS A 245 6.13 -2.02 12.61
C LYS A 245 7.15 -2.83 11.82
N LEU A 246 8.19 -3.29 12.52
CA LEU A 246 9.05 -4.35 12.01
C LEU A 246 8.21 -5.62 11.77
N GLY A 247 8.41 -6.26 10.62
CA GLY A 247 7.63 -7.43 10.22
C GLY A 247 6.30 -7.14 9.51
N ALA A 248 5.84 -5.88 9.44
CA ALA A 248 4.66 -5.54 8.62
C ALA A 248 4.86 -6.00 7.15
N PRO A 249 3.83 -6.59 6.49
CA PRO A 249 3.97 -7.16 5.16
C PRO A 249 4.31 -6.11 4.10
N LEU A 250 4.80 -6.55 2.94
CA LEU A 250 5.12 -5.64 1.83
C LEU A 250 3.86 -5.05 1.21
N LEU A 251 2.86 -5.92 1.07
CA LEU A 251 1.60 -5.66 0.39
C LEU A 251 0.48 -6.32 1.19
N ALA A 252 -0.65 -5.66 1.33
CA ALA A 252 -1.87 -6.25 1.85
C ALA A 252 -3.08 -5.68 1.11
N TRP A 253 -4.19 -6.41 1.12
CA TRP A 253 -5.42 -5.99 0.47
C TRP A 253 -6.64 -6.57 1.19
N ASP A 254 -7.67 -5.74 1.26
CA ASP A 254 -9.02 -6.15 1.66
C ASP A 254 -9.53 -7.21 0.67
N SER A 255 -10.21 -8.25 1.15
CA SER A 255 -10.79 -9.27 0.27
C SER A 255 -11.96 -8.73 -0.53
N LEU A 256 -12.67 -7.73 0.00
CA LEU A 256 -13.77 -7.07 -0.69
C LEU A 256 -13.30 -6.30 -1.93
N THR A 257 -13.94 -6.62 -3.04
CA THR A 257 -13.78 -5.91 -4.31
C THR A 257 -14.57 -4.60 -4.31
N LEU A 258 -14.26 -3.67 -5.23
CA LEU A 258 -15.09 -2.48 -5.44
C LEU A 258 -16.53 -2.84 -5.81
N GLU A 259 -16.77 -3.95 -6.50
CA GLU A 259 -18.13 -4.44 -6.74
C GLU A 259 -18.90 -4.78 -5.45
N GLU A 260 -18.22 -5.22 -4.40
CA GLU A 260 -18.82 -5.50 -3.09
C GLU A 260 -18.91 -4.24 -2.24
N ILE A 261 -17.84 -3.43 -2.22
CA ILE A 261 -17.81 -2.15 -1.50
C ILE A 261 -18.91 -1.21 -2.00
N TRP A 262 -19.17 -1.12 -3.31
CA TRP A 262 -20.26 -0.28 -3.87
C TRP A 262 -21.68 -0.72 -3.46
N LYS A 263 -21.85 -1.88 -2.81
CA LYS A 263 -23.13 -2.36 -2.28
C LYS A 263 -23.32 -2.02 -0.79
N ILE A 264 -22.28 -1.53 -0.12
CA ILE A 264 -22.34 -1.17 1.31
C ILE A 264 -23.19 0.09 1.47
N GLU A 265 -24.18 0.02 2.35
CA GLU A 265 -24.99 1.18 2.74
C GLU A 265 -24.18 2.10 3.68
N LEU A 266 -24.10 3.38 3.33
CA LEU A 266 -23.46 4.37 4.19
C LEU A 266 -24.32 4.68 5.42
N PRO A 267 -23.71 4.97 6.59
CA PRO A 267 -24.44 5.50 7.73
C PRO A 267 -25.12 6.83 7.38
N PRO A 268 -26.32 7.13 7.95
CA PRO A 268 -26.89 8.46 7.92
C PRO A 268 -26.13 9.41 8.87
N ASP A 269 -26.28 10.72 8.69
CA ASP A 269 -25.59 11.74 9.51
C ASP A 269 -25.76 11.48 11.03
N GLY A 270 -24.65 11.15 11.69
CA GLY A 270 -24.60 10.87 13.14
C GLY A 270 -25.11 9.50 13.59
N GLY A 271 -25.46 8.60 12.67
CA GLY A 271 -25.94 7.24 12.96
C GLY A 271 -24.94 6.13 12.61
N ALA A 272 -25.35 4.88 12.86
CA ALA A 272 -24.70 3.68 12.32
C ALA A 272 -25.39 3.22 11.03
N SER A 273 -24.69 2.47 10.17
CA SER A 273 -25.28 1.93 8.94
C SER A 273 -26.43 0.96 9.24
N PRO A 274 -27.52 0.94 8.43
CA PRO A 274 -28.69 0.11 8.71
C PRO A 274 -28.39 -1.39 8.78
N SER A 275 -27.36 -1.83 8.04
CA SER A 275 -26.90 -3.22 7.97
C SER A 275 -25.74 -3.55 8.92
N GLY A 276 -25.11 -2.55 9.54
CA GLY A 276 -23.86 -2.69 10.30
C GLY A 276 -22.63 -3.09 9.48
N GLN A 277 -22.76 -3.24 8.15
CA GLN A 277 -21.68 -3.70 7.28
C GLN A 277 -20.54 -2.69 7.17
N PHE A 278 -20.88 -1.40 7.11
CA PHE A 278 -19.89 -0.32 7.04
C PHE A 278 -18.96 -0.33 8.27
N GLU A 279 -19.53 -0.38 9.47
CA GLU A 279 -18.78 -0.47 10.73
C GLU A 279 -18.00 -1.78 10.84
N GLY A 280 -18.55 -2.87 10.30
CA GLY A 280 -17.88 -4.16 10.18
C GLY A 280 -16.58 -4.08 9.37
N VAL A 281 -16.64 -3.53 8.16
CA VAL A 281 -15.46 -3.37 7.27
C VAL A 281 -14.43 -2.42 7.88
N VAL A 282 -14.85 -1.29 8.45
CA VAL A 282 -13.94 -0.38 9.17
C VAL A 282 -13.26 -1.10 10.34
N LYS A 283 -13.99 -1.90 11.11
CA LYS A 283 -13.44 -2.68 12.22
C LYS A 283 -12.45 -3.74 11.73
N VAL A 284 -12.77 -4.49 10.67
CA VAL A 284 -11.89 -5.47 10.02
C VAL A 284 -10.54 -4.84 9.63
N LEU A 285 -10.59 -3.73 8.88
CA LEU A 285 -9.39 -3.02 8.41
C LEU A 285 -8.59 -2.47 9.60
N PHE A 286 -9.27 -1.91 10.60
CA PHE A 286 -8.64 -1.36 11.79
C PHE A 286 -7.94 -2.43 12.64
N GLU A 287 -8.57 -3.59 12.88
CA GLU A 287 -7.94 -4.69 13.64
C GLU A 287 -6.70 -5.24 12.92
N TYR A 288 -6.77 -5.39 11.59
CA TYR A 288 -5.62 -5.79 10.79
C TYR A 288 -4.47 -4.78 10.90
N LEU A 289 -4.79 -3.48 10.79
CA LEU A 289 -3.83 -2.40 10.88
C LEU A 289 -3.27 -2.20 12.28
N ASP A 290 -4.00 -2.50 13.36
CA ASP A 290 -3.50 -2.44 14.74
C ASP A 290 -2.26 -3.35 14.96
N MET A 291 -2.23 -4.49 14.28
CA MET A 291 -1.06 -5.37 14.24
C MET A 291 0.11 -4.79 13.45
N CYS A 292 -0.17 -4.00 12.40
CA CYS A 292 0.83 -3.49 11.45
C CYS A 292 1.40 -2.11 11.80
N ILE A 293 0.62 -1.27 12.49
CA ILE A 293 0.95 0.13 12.80
C ILE A 293 1.90 0.23 13.99
N ASP A 294 2.93 1.06 13.83
CA ASP A 294 3.88 1.44 14.87
C ASP A 294 3.34 2.64 15.67
N TRP A 295 2.50 2.35 16.67
CA TRP A 295 1.73 3.36 17.43
C TRP A 295 2.59 4.42 18.12
N GLU A 296 3.84 4.11 18.48
CA GLU A 296 4.80 5.06 19.08
C GLU A 296 5.24 6.16 18.10
N ARG A 297 5.09 5.92 16.79
CA ARG A 297 5.49 6.84 15.70
C ARG A 297 4.30 7.53 15.03
N VAL A 298 3.06 7.35 15.52
CA VAL A 298 1.88 7.96 14.90
C VAL A 298 1.81 9.44 15.25
N VAL A 299 1.79 10.28 14.22
CA VAL A 299 1.65 11.73 14.36
C VAL A 299 0.17 12.09 14.17
N VAL A 300 -0.47 12.58 15.22
CA VAL A 300 -1.81 13.18 15.14
C VAL A 300 -1.65 14.69 14.96
N PRO A 301 -2.25 15.31 13.94
CA PRO A 301 -2.24 16.77 13.80
C PRO A 301 -2.95 17.42 14.99
N SER A 302 -2.23 18.28 15.71
CA SER A 302 -2.78 19.12 16.77
C SER A 302 -2.96 20.53 16.23
N ALA A 303 -4.13 21.14 16.48
CA ALA A 303 -4.45 22.48 16.02
C ALA A 303 -3.43 23.51 16.57
N PRO A 304 -3.01 24.51 15.78
CA PRO A 304 -2.04 25.50 16.23
C PRO A 304 -2.60 26.33 17.39
N ALA A 305 -1.83 26.41 18.49
CA ALA A 305 -2.24 27.03 19.76
C ALA A 305 -2.29 28.59 19.75
N SER A 306 -2.74 29.21 18.65
CA SER A 306 -2.75 30.67 18.49
C SER A 306 -4.16 31.24 18.22
N LYS A 307 -4.69 31.92 19.25
CA LYS A 307 -5.85 32.84 19.26
C LYS A 307 -7.25 32.19 19.23
N ALA A 308 -7.79 31.98 20.43
CA ALA A 308 -9.23 31.98 20.72
C ALA A 308 -9.85 33.38 20.49
N PRO A 309 -11.19 33.58 20.52
CA PRO A 309 -12.27 32.62 20.83
C PRO A 309 -13.38 32.59 19.74
N GLU A 310 -14.56 31.94 19.84
CA GLU A 310 -15.22 31.20 20.93
C GLU A 310 -15.74 29.82 20.45
N SER A 311 -15.42 28.75 21.18
CA SER A 311 -16.17 27.47 21.20
C SER A 311 -15.82 26.71 22.49
N PRO A 312 -16.73 25.89 23.06
CA PRO A 312 -16.40 25.09 24.23
C PRO A 312 -15.26 24.11 23.89
N PRO A 313 -14.34 23.84 24.83
CA PRO A 313 -13.18 23.00 24.55
C PRO A 313 -13.64 21.61 24.12
N THR A 314 -13.35 21.24 22.88
CA THR A 314 -13.56 19.87 22.40
C THR A 314 -12.82 18.92 23.33
N ALA A 315 -13.48 17.84 23.74
CA ALA A 315 -13.01 16.99 24.82
C ALA A 315 -11.61 16.42 24.54
N PRO A 316 -10.81 16.07 25.57
CA PRO A 316 -9.48 15.46 25.40
C PRO A 316 -9.49 14.08 24.69
N GLU A 317 -10.64 13.64 24.21
CA GLU A 317 -10.85 12.39 23.48
C GLU A 317 -10.40 12.40 22.02
N ASP A 318 -10.23 13.58 21.39
CA ASP A 318 -9.89 13.72 19.96
C ASP A 318 -8.39 13.57 19.65
N LEU A 319 -7.53 13.46 20.68
CA LEU A 319 -6.09 13.25 20.54
C LEU A 319 -5.67 11.76 20.51
N ASP A 320 -6.60 10.82 20.60
CA ASP A 320 -6.30 9.38 20.54
C ASP A 320 -5.90 8.96 19.10
N PRO A 321 -4.64 8.52 18.88
CA PRO A 321 -4.18 8.09 17.55
C PRO A 321 -5.00 6.94 16.96
N LYS A 322 -5.55 6.06 17.80
CA LYS A 322 -6.38 4.93 17.36
C LYS A 322 -7.72 5.41 16.81
N LYS A 323 -8.37 6.38 17.47
CA LYS A 323 -9.57 7.03 16.93
C LYS A 323 -9.27 7.75 15.62
N PHE A 324 -8.16 8.47 15.53
CA PHE A 324 -7.78 9.21 14.32
C PHE A 324 -7.57 8.28 13.11
N VAL A 325 -6.84 7.17 13.29
CA VAL A 325 -6.67 6.13 12.25
C VAL A 325 -8.04 5.53 11.86
N LYS A 326 -8.89 5.22 12.83
CA LYS A 326 -10.24 4.69 12.54
C LYS A 326 -11.07 5.69 11.71
N ARG A 327 -11.06 6.98 12.05
CA ARG A 327 -11.75 8.02 11.25
C ARG A 327 -11.18 8.15 9.84
N ALA A 328 -9.86 8.03 9.66
CA ALA A 328 -9.25 8.02 8.34
C ALA A 328 -9.76 6.84 7.48
N LEU A 329 -9.90 5.64 8.09
CA LEU A 329 -10.46 4.45 7.43
C LEU A 329 -11.95 4.60 7.10
N GLU A 330 -12.74 5.24 7.97
CA GLU A 330 -14.15 5.56 7.67
C GLU A 330 -14.25 6.48 6.44
N VAL A 331 -13.44 7.55 6.37
CA VAL A 331 -13.40 8.47 5.22
C VAL A 331 -12.96 7.76 3.93
N LEU A 332 -11.94 6.90 4.00
CA LEU A 332 -11.48 6.08 2.87
C LEU A 332 -12.59 5.15 2.36
N LEU A 333 -13.29 4.45 3.26
CA LEU A 333 -14.37 3.54 2.89
C LEU A 333 -15.55 4.30 2.29
N VAL A 334 -15.93 5.47 2.84
CA VAL A 334 -16.98 6.30 2.22
C VAL A 334 -16.62 6.70 0.80
N ALA A 335 -15.39 7.16 0.55
CA ALA A 335 -14.93 7.48 -0.81
C ALA A 335 -14.97 6.25 -1.74
N ALA A 336 -14.58 5.08 -1.23
CA ALA A 336 -14.65 3.81 -1.97
C ALA A 336 -16.10 3.48 -2.38
N VAL A 337 -17.07 3.58 -1.47
CA VAL A 337 -18.50 3.38 -1.74
C VAL A 337 -19.01 4.41 -2.74
N ARG A 338 -18.77 5.71 -2.50
CA ARG A 338 -19.23 6.83 -3.34
C ARG A 338 -18.65 6.78 -4.75
N SER A 339 -17.45 6.23 -4.95
CA SER A 339 -16.89 6.02 -6.29
C SER A 339 -17.80 5.19 -7.20
N GLY A 340 -18.66 4.34 -6.62
CA GLY A 340 -19.70 3.58 -7.31
C GLY A 340 -20.83 4.42 -7.92
N ALA A 341 -20.95 5.71 -7.61
CA ALA A 341 -21.85 6.62 -8.33
C ALA A 341 -21.27 7.11 -9.67
N SER A 342 -19.94 7.18 -9.78
CA SER A 342 -19.25 7.81 -10.90
C SER A 342 -19.23 6.96 -12.17
N LYS A 343 -19.65 7.57 -13.29
CA LYS A 343 -19.61 6.94 -14.63
C LYS A 343 -18.18 6.76 -15.14
N GLU A 344 -17.26 7.66 -14.78
CA GLU A 344 -15.86 7.59 -15.20
C GLU A 344 -15.15 6.43 -14.48
N VAL A 345 -15.29 6.34 -13.15
CA VAL A 345 -14.76 5.22 -12.35
C VAL A 345 -15.26 3.88 -12.91
N LYS A 346 -16.57 3.74 -13.13
CA LYS A 346 -17.19 2.53 -13.71
C LYS A 346 -16.72 2.16 -15.11
N LYS A 347 -16.21 3.12 -15.89
CA LYS A 347 -15.70 2.91 -17.26
C LYS A 347 -14.24 2.48 -17.26
N GLU A 348 -13.43 3.08 -16.38
CA GLU A 348 -11.97 2.92 -16.39
C GLU A 348 -11.50 1.76 -15.52
N VAL A 349 -12.22 1.42 -14.45
CA VAL A 349 -11.80 0.46 -13.40
C VAL A 349 -12.44 -0.93 -13.59
N ASP A 350 -11.63 -1.99 -13.49
CA ASP A 350 -12.14 -3.37 -13.36
C ASP A 350 -12.62 -3.60 -11.91
N LYS A 351 -13.92 -3.39 -11.66
CA LYS A 351 -14.56 -3.43 -10.33
C LYS A 351 -14.41 -4.78 -9.59
N GLU A 352 -14.28 -5.89 -10.32
CA GLU A 352 -14.04 -7.24 -9.78
C GLU A 352 -12.57 -7.41 -9.36
N ARG A 353 -11.70 -6.51 -9.83
CA ARG A 353 -10.24 -6.60 -9.71
C ARG A 353 -9.62 -5.35 -9.09
N SER A 354 -10.38 -4.66 -8.25
CA SER A 354 -10.02 -3.41 -7.60
C SER A 354 -10.59 -3.38 -6.19
N GLY A 355 -10.00 -2.61 -5.28
CA GLY A 355 -10.43 -2.56 -3.87
C GLY A 355 -9.50 -1.71 -3.00
N ILE A 356 -9.50 -1.93 -1.69
CA ILE A 356 -8.60 -1.26 -0.74
C ILE A 356 -7.30 -2.07 -0.61
N ALA A 357 -6.17 -1.47 -0.98
CA ALA A 357 -4.86 -2.09 -0.84
C ALA A 357 -3.84 -1.20 -0.12
N MET A 358 -2.79 -1.87 0.34
CA MET A 358 -1.81 -1.38 1.27
C MET A 358 -0.41 -1.67 0.75
N TRP A 359 0.43 -0.64 0.61
CA TRP A 359 1.84 -0.77 0.23
C TRP A 359 2.74 -0.33 1.37
N ARG A 360 3.68 -1.17 1.76
CA ARG A 360 4.79 -0.73 2.60
C ARG A 360 5.71 0.15 1.75
N ILE A 361 6.02 1.35 2.24
CA ILE A 361 6.96 2.29 1.61
C ILE A 361 8.11 2.63 2.58
N PRO A 362 9.26 3.12 2.06
CA PRO A 362 10.39 3.59 2.87
C PRO A 362 10.09 4.80 3.76
#